data_AF-A0A931KSZ6-F1
#
_entry.id   AF-A0A931KSZ6-F1
#
_cell.length_a   1.000
_cell.length_b   1.000
_cell.length_c   1.000
_cell.angle_alpha   90.00
_cell.angle_beta   90.00
_cell.angle_gamma   90.00
#
_symmetry.space_group_name_H-M   'P 1'
#
loop_
_entity.id
_entity.type
_entity.pdbx_description
1 polymer ?
#
loop_
_entity_poly.entity_id
_entity_poly.type
_entity_poly.pdbx_seq_one_letter_code
_entity_poly.pdbx_strand_id
1 'polypeptide(L)'
;MKKVFTLFIFFSLINKFSSAQSKMIMLLDGKESDLLGYSMEPSTGATKEIRLFGPLQNAILAFQSGLASAKTIPAISITTSDINTGTTTIKLLNVTVLDLKQYNSTYKNGIFEITSGGNMNTEVRCKYGNIEMANGASKTMSSSENIKGLATYEMKKNPSMKGATGRLILQLPADAEFSMNKVLASGDKKYIGHFFRGDNIGLFPGNYDVYIYGAIVSNVEIQKGMETRIKAGVLNLTDALLYRVYGPNGKTWVEMFKGPKKIGLPVGTYSISVNNGQTQDIAIKDGEETEF
;
A
#
# COMPACT_ATOMS: atom_id res chain seq x y z
N MET A 1 -42.56 -13.62 18.76
CA MET A 1 -41.65 -12.46 18.69
C MET A 1 -40.64 -12.68 17.57
N LYS A 2 -40.76 -11.97 16.44
CA LYS A 2 -39.79 -12.04 15.34
C LYS A 2 -38.59 -11.16 15.70
N LYS A 3 -37.41 -11.74 15.91
CA LYS A 3 -36.15 -10.99 15.99
C LYS A 3 -35.82 -10.50 14.59
N VAL A 4 -36.07 -9.23 14.32
CA VAL A 4 -35.62 -8.56 13.10
C VAL A 4 -34.11 -8.35 13.24
N PHE A 5 -33.33 -9.11 12.46
CA PHE A 5 -31.91 -8.86 12.27
C PHE A 5 -31.78 -7.65 11.34
N THR A 6 -31.63 -6.46 11.91
CA THR A 6 -31.31 -5.26 11.12
C THR A 6 -29.86 -5.38 10.67
N LEU A 7 -29.66 -5.80 9.41
CA LEU A 7 -28.39 -5.77 8.71
C LEU A 7 -28.02 -4.30 8.46
N PHE A 8 -27.16 -3.72 9.31
CA PHE A 8 -26.57 -2.41 9.04
C PHE A 8 -25.57 -2.55 7.89
N ILE A 9 -25.95 -2.09 6.71
CA ILE A 9 -25.01 -1.87 5.61
C ILE A 9 -24.14 -0.67 6.02
N PHE A 10 -22.92 -0.97 6.48
CA PHE A 10 -21.89 0.02 6.80
C PHE A 10 -21.49 0.76 5.52
N PHE A 11 -22.09 1.92 5.25
CA PHE A 11 -21.45 2.94 4.42
C PHE A 11 -20.37 3.62 5.26
N SER A 12 -19.24 2.93 5.43
CA SER A 12 -18.02 3.56 5.89
C SER A 12 -17.30 4.13 4.68
N LEU A 13 -16.60 5.26 4.86
CA LEU A 13 -15.34 5.44 4.16
C LEU A 13 -14.42 4.29 4.59
N ILE A 14 -14.64 3.09 4.05
CA ILE A 14 -13.53 2.18 3.80
C ILE A 14 -12.73 2.93 2.75
N ASN A 15 -11.74 3.70 3.20
CA ASN A 15 -10.66 4.10 2.32
C ASN A 15 -10.27 2.82 1.59
N LYS A 16 -10.39 2.86 0.25
CA LYS A 16 -10.09 1.73 -0.63
C LYS A 16 -8.83 1.07 -0.09
N PHE A 17 -8.97 -0.12 0.49
CA PHE A 17 -7.84 -0.97 0.82
C PHE A 17 -7.24 -1.34 -0.53
N SER A 18 -6.28 -0.53 -0.96
CA SER A 18 -5.28 -0.91 -1.93
C SER A 18 -4.68 -2.22 -1.45
N SER A 19 -4.36 -3.13 -2.36
CA SER A 19 -3.70 -4.41 -2.08
C SER A 19 -2.35 -4.28 -1.35
N ALA A 20 -1.85 -3.06 -1.12
CA ALA A 20 -0.79 -2.78 -0.17
C ALA A 20 -1.34 -2.86 1.26
N GLN A 21 -0.97 -3.91 2.01
CA GLN A 21 -1.42 -4.11 3.40
C GLN A 21 -1.05 -2.92 4.30
N SER A 22 -2.02 -2.05 4.57
CA SER A 22 -1.89 -1.05 5.63
C SER A 22 -1.94 -1.77 6.98
N LYS A 23 -0.86 -1.70 7.79
CA LYS A 23 -0.89 -2.20 9.17
C LYS A 23 -1.48 -1.13 10.07
N MET A 24 -2.45 -1.49 10.90
CA MET A 24 -3.00 -0.59 11.92
C MET A 24 -2.72 -1.16 13.31
N ILE A 25 -2.08 -0.34 14.15
CA ILE A 25 -1.72 -0.70 15.52
C ILE A 25 -2.37 0.31 16.46
N MET A 26 -2.99 -0.19 17.53
CA MET A 26 -3.45 0.62 18.63
C MET A 26 -2.51 0.46 19.83
N LEU A 27 -2.12 1.57 20.44
CA LEU A 27 -1.38 1.62 21.70
C LEU A 27 -2.28 2.20 22.80
N LEU A 28 -2.48 1.42 23.86
CA LEU A 28 -3.22 1.80 25.06
C LEU A 28 -2.44 1.37 26.30
N ASP A 29 -2.10 2.32 27.18
CA ASP A 29 -1.33 2.08 28.41
C ASP A 29 -0.05 1.26 28.18
N GLY A 30 0.66 1.56 27.08
CA GLY A 30 1.88 0.86 26.68
C GLY A 30 1.67 -0.54 26.07
N LYS A 31 0.41 -0.98 25.89
CA LYS A 31 0.07 -2.26 25.28
C LYS A 31 -0.37 -2.08 23.83
N GLU A 32 0.29 -2.80 22.92
CA GLU A 32 -0.05 -2.82 21.50
C GLU A 32 -1.15 -3.85 21.22
N SER A 33 -2.10 -3.49 20.35
CA SER A 33 -3.10 -4.40 19.78
C SER A 33 -3.23 -4.14 18.29
N ASP A 34 -3.36 -5.19 17.48
CA ASP A 34 -3.64 -5.03 16.06
C ASP A 34 -5.08 -4.53 15.86
N LEU A 35 -5.27 -3.65 14.90
CA LEU A 35 -6.56 -3.17 14.44
C LEU A 35 -6.84 -3.70 13.03
N LEU A 36 -8.06 -4.17 12.83
CA LEU A 36 -8.61 -4.45 11.50
C LEU A 36 -9.19 -3.19 10.86
N GLY A 37 -9.62 -2.23 11.69
CA GLY A 37 -10.10 -0.93 11.22
C GLY A 37 -10.65 -0.05 12.31
N TYR A 38 -11.04 1.15 11.90
CA TYR A 38 -11.81 2.08 12.73
C TYR A 38 -12.78 2.88 11.86
N SER A 39 -13.84 3.39 12.47
CA SER A 39 -14.76 4.34 11.82
C SER A 39 -15.02 5.51 12.76
N MET A 40 -14.86 6.73 12.27
CA MET A 40 -15.21 7.95 13.01
C MET A 40 -16.51 8.52 12.46
N GLU A 41 -17.37 9.05 13.34
CA GLU A 41 -18.52 9.84 12.88
C GLU A 41 -18.03 11.15 12.24
N PRO A 42 -18.63 11.62 11.12
CA PRO A 42 -18.26 12.88 10.50
C PRO A 42 -18.42 14.03 11.51
N SER A 43 -17.39 14.87 11.60
CA SER A 43 -17.25 15.95 12.58
C SER A 43 -18.26 17.11 12.45
N THR A 44 -19.31 16.95 11.67
CA THR A 44 -20.38 17.94 11.51
C THR A 44 -21.40 17.92 12.65
N GLY A 45 -21.30 16.95 13.58
CA GLY A 45 -22.15 16.82 14.77
C GLY A 45 -21.40 17.05 16.09
N ALA A 46 -22.17 17.29 17.16
CA ALA A 46 -21.65 17.42 18.53
C ALA A 46 -21.07 16.10 19.11
N THR A 47 -21.24 14.98 18.42
CA THR A 47 -20.80 13.64 18.85
C THR A 47 -19.43 13.31 18.27
N LYS A 48 -18.40 13.39 19.13
CA LYS A 48 -17.04 12.93 18.83
C LYS A 48 -16.93 11.45 19.14
N GLU A 49 -17.34 10.60 18.20
CA GLU A 49 -17.37 9.15 18.37
C GLU A 49 -16.47 8.40 17.39
N ILE A 50 -15.88 7.32 17.88
CA ILE A 50 -15.08 6.39 17.09
C ILE A 50 -15.46 4.95 17.45
N ARG A 51 -15.43 4.07 16.45
CA ARG A 51 -15.51 2.62 16.62
C ARG A 51 -14.18 2.01 16.22
N LEU A 52 -13.66 1.12 17.07
CA LEU A 52 -12.42 0.39 16.86
C LEU A 52 -12.75 -1.09 16.68
N PHE A 53 -12.11 -1.73 15.70
CA PHE A 53 -12.37 -3.12 15.35
C PHE A 53 -11.06 -3.90 15.28
N GLY A 54 -10.98 -5.02 15.99
CA GLY A 54 -9.87 -5.96 15.79
C GLY A 54 -9.63 -6.92 16.95
N PRO A 55 -8.54 -7.68 16.87
CA PRO A 55 -8.06 -8.53 17.95
C PRO A 55 -7.45 -7.66 19.06
N LEU A 56 -8.31 -7.13 19.93
CA LEU A 56 -7.96 -6.19 20.99
C LEU A 56 -7.59 -6.88 22.32
N GLN A 57 -7.02 -8.09 22.29
CA GLN A 57 -6.84 -8.90 23.50
C GLN A 57 -5.93 -8.21 24.54
N ASN A 58 -4.91 -7.49 24.09
CA ASN A 58 -3.99 -6.81 25.01
C ASN A 58 -4.61 -5.56 25.66
N ALA A 59 -5.62 -4.96 25.00
CA ALA A 59 -6.31 -3.75 25.45
C ALA A 59 -7.68 -4.02 26.10
N ILE A 60 -8.18 -5.26 26.04
CA ILE A 60 -9.58 -5.58 26.41
C ILE A 60 -9.91 -5.22 27.86
N LEU A 61 -9.00 -5.50 28.80
CA LEU A 61 -9.20 -5.24 30.22
C LEU A 61 -9.31 -3.73 30.50
N ALA A 62 -8.54 -2.91 29.79
CA ALA A 62 -8.60 -1.45 29.95
C ALA A 62 -9.95 -0.91 29.45
N PHE A 63 -10.46 -1.44 28.32
CA PHE A 63 -11.78 -1.05 27.83
C PHE A 63 -12.92 -1.53 28.73
N GLN A 64 -12.86 -2.77 29.22
CA GLN A 64 -13.85 -3.29 30.18
C GLN A 64 -13.86 -2.47 31.47
N SER A 65 -12.68 -2.13 32.00
CA SER A 65 -12.55 -1.25 33.17
C SER A 65 -13.11 0.14 32.89
N GLY A 66 -12.81 0.74 31.73
CA GLY A 66 -13.33 2.05 31.34
C GLY A 66 -14.85 2.06 31.21
N LEU A 67 -15.43 1.00 30.64
CA LEU A 67 -16.88 0.83 30.51
C LEU A 67 -17.56 0.67 31.88
N ALA A 68 -17.02 -0.20 32.74
CA ALA A 68 -17.62 -0.50 34.05
C ALA A 68 -17.55 0.68 35.03
N SER A 69 -16.48 1.47 34.97
CA SER A 69 -16.26 2.59 35.90
C SER A 69 -16.71 3.95 35.37
N ALA A 70 -17.13 4.03 34.09
CA ALA A 70 -17.31 5.28 33.35
C ALA A 70 -16.08 6.22 33.41
N LYS A 71 -14.90 5.69 33.77
CA LYS A 71 -13.66 6.45 33.87
C LYS A 71 -13.14 6.75 32.46
N THR A 72 -12.66 7.97 32.28
CA THR A 72 -11.97 8.36 31.05
C THR A 72 -10.61 7.66 30.95
N ILE A 73 -10.36 7.06 29.79
CA ILE A 73 -9.04 6.61 29.37
C ILE A 73 -8.27 7.86 28.91
N PRO A 74 -7.09 8.16 29.48
CA PRO A 74 -6.39 9.41 29.19
C PRO A 74 -6.06 9.58 27.71
N ALA A 75 -5.55 8.53 27.07
CA ALA A 75 -5.22 8.54 25.66
C ALA A 75 -5.30 7.16 25.00
N ILE A 76 -5.66 7.13 23.72
CA ILE A 76 -5.50 5.99 22.81
C ILE A 76 -4.75 6.49 21.59
N SER A 77 -3.68 5.79 21.18
CA SER A 77 -2.97 6.12 19.94
C SER A 77 -3.23 5.03 18.90
N ILE A 78 -3.58 5.43 17.68
CA ILE A 78 -3.81 4.55 16.55
C ILE A 78 -2.80 4.95 15.49
N THR A 79 -1.90 4.05 15.13
CA THR A 79 -0.94 4.27 14.06
C THR A 79 -1.34 3.43 12.86
N THR A 80 -1.67 4.11 11.76
CA THR A 80 -1.82 3.50 10.45
C THR A 80 -0.49 3.64 9.71
N SER A 81 -0.02 2.56 9.11
CA SER A 81 1.18 2.54 8.29
C SER A 81 0.80 2.12 6.88
N ASP A 82 0.98 3.02 5.92
CA ASP A 82 0.84 2.72 4.50
C ASP A 82 2.18 2.95 3.81
N ILE A 83 2.53 2.04 2.91
CA ILE A 83 3.83 2.09 2.22
C ILE A 83 4.00 3.36 1.35
N ASN A 84 2.90 3.94 0.88
CA ASN A 84 2.90 5.08 -0.03
C ASN A 84 2.74 6.41 0.71
N THR A 85 1.93 6.43 1.78
CA THR A 85 1.61 7.65 2.51
C THR A 85 2.41 7.83 3.80
N GLY A 86 3.15 6.79 4.24
CA GLY A 86 3.91 6.80 5.48
C GLY A 86 3.04 6.41 6.68
N THR A 87 3.44 6.87 7.86
CA THR A 87 2.72 6.59 9.11
C THR A 87 1.84 7.77 9.51
N THR A 88 0.56 7.53 9.76
CA THR A 88 -0.33 8.51 10.40
C THR A 88 -0.68 8.01 11.79
N THR A 89 -0.45 8.85 12.80
CA THR A 89 -0.85 8.58 14.18
C THR A 89 -2.03 9.47 14.55
N ILE A 90 -3.13 8.82 14.91
CA ILE A 90 -4.32 9.45 15.47
C ILE A 90 -4.30 9.21 16.98
N LYS A 91 -4.22 10.28 17.76
CA LYS A 91 -4.27 10.22 19.21
C LYS A 91 -5.57 10.80 19.72
N LEU A 92 -6.36 9.95 20.36
CA LEU A 92 -7.63 10.31 21.00
C LEU A 92 -7.37 10.60 22.47
N LEU A 93 -7.89 11.71 22.99
CA LEU A 93 -7.71 12.13 24.37
C LEU A 93 -9.05 12.12 25.11
N ASN A 94 -9.00 11.82 26.42
CA ASN A 94 -10.17 11.79 27.30
C ASN A 94 -11.27 10.88 26.73
N VAL A 95 -10.92 9.61 26.54
CA VAL A 95 -11.77 8.63 25.85
C VAL A 95 -12.71 7.97 26.85
N THR A 96 -14.02 8.03 26.60
CA THR A 96 -15.04 7.30 27.36
C THR A 96 -15.53 6.12 26.53
N VAL A 97 -15.50 4.93 27.11
CA VAL A 97 -16.02 3.72 26.47
C VAL A 97 -17.54 3.72 26.60
N LEU A 98 -18.25 3.63 25.47
CA LEU A 98 -19.71 3.66 25.41
C LEU A 98 -20.31 2.25 25.26
N ASP A 99 -19.64 1.39 24.50
CA ASP A 99 -20.10 0.03 24.19
C ASP A 99 -18.90 -0.85 23.87
N LEU A 100 -19.01 -2.14 24.19
CA LEU A 100 -18.00 -3.15 23.94
C LEU A 100 -18.70 -4.46 23.55
N LYS A 101 -18.38 -4.95 22.35
CA LYS A 101 -18.94 -6.20 21.82
C LYS A 101 -17.82 -7.13 21.40
N GLN A 102 -17.93 -8.40 21.80
CA GLN A 102 -17.04 -9.46 21.37
C GLN A 102 -17.80 -10.43 20.48
N TYR A 103 -17.16 -10.87 19.41
CA TYR A 103 -17.73 -11.85 18.50
C TYR A 103 -16.61 -12.60 17.76
N ASN A 104 -16.90 -13.82 17.34
CA ASN A 104 -16.00 -14.60 16.52
C ASN A 104 -16.16 -14.17 15.06
N SER A 105 -15.06 -13.95 14.35
CA SER A 105 -15.09 -13.61 12.94
C SER A 105 -13.88 -14.14 12.16
N THR A 106 -14.09 -14.28 10.86
CA THR A 106 -13.05 -14.66 9.89
C THR A 106 -12.87 -13.54 8.89
N TYR A 107 -11.62 -13.30 8.50
CA TYR A 107 -11.28 -12.35 7.43
C TYR A 107 -10.74 -13.12 6.24
N LYS A 108 -11.44 -13.11 5.11
CA LYS A 108 -11.05 -13.81 3.89
C LYS A 108 -11.37 -12.95 2.68
N ASN A 109 -10.40 -12.79 1.78
CA ASN A 109 -10.55 -12.04 0.53
C ASN A 109 -11.09 -10.60 0.71
N GLY A 110 -10.69 -9.92 1.78
CA GLY A 110 -11.18 -8.57 2.07
C GLY A 110 -12.55 -8.51 2.74
N ILE A 111 -13.22 -9.65 2.96
CA ILE A 111 -14.54 -9.74 3.57
C ILE A 111 -14.38 -10.18 5.03
N PHE A 112 -15.03 -9.43 5.92
CA PHE A 112 -15.12 -9.73 7.33
C PHE A 112 -16.47 -10.38 7.64
N GLU A 113 -16.45 -11.64 8.07
CA GLU A 113 -17.66 -12.43 8.33
C GLU A 113 -17.73 -12.81 9.82
N ILE A 114 -18.86 -12.52 10.46
CA ILE A 114 -19.14 -13.01 11.83
C ILE A 114 -19.51 -14.49 11.73
N THR A 115 -18.75 -15.35 12.39
CA THR A 115 -18.89 -16.81 12.30
C THR A 115 -18.80 -17.45 13.68
N SER A 116 -19.30 -18.68 13.85
CA SER A 116 -19.22 -19.36 15.15
C SER A 116 -17.81 -19.87 15.49
N GLY A 117 -16.97 -20.15 14.49
CA GLY A 117 -15.61 -20.70 14.64
C GLY A 117 -14.46 -19.76 14.28
N GLY A 118 -14.73 -18.46 14.12
CA GLY A 118 -13.71 -17.46 13.80
C GLY A 118 -12.82 -17.05 14.98
N ASN A 119 -11.88 -16.14 14.71
CA ASN A 119 -11.05 -15.51 15.74
C ASN A 119 -11.89 -14.54 16.57
N MET A 120 -11.64 -14.49 17.88
CA MET A 120 -12.29 -13.53 18.76
C MET A 120 -11.83 -12.10 18.41
N ASN A 121 -12.77 -11.29 17.97
CA ASN A 121 -12.60 -9.87 17.70
C ASN A 121 -13.48 -9.04 18.62
N THR A 122 -13.06 -7.79 18.82
CA THR A 122 -13.77 -6.83 19.65
C THR A 122 -14.11 -5.59 18.83
N GLU A 123 -15.37 -5.16 18.90
CA GLU A 123 -15.79 -3.81 18.54
C GLU A 123 -15.89 -2.97 19.82
N VAL A 124 -15.20 -1.83 19.84
CA VAL A 124 -15.30 -0.85 20.94
C VAL A 124 -15.82 0.46 20.38
N ARG A 125 -16.93 0.95 20.93
CA ARG A 125 -17.45 2.29 20.64
C ARG A 125 -17.01 3.25 21.73
N CYS A 126 -16.37 4.34 21.35
CA CYS A 126 -15.84 5.33 22.26
C CYS A 126 -16.31 6.74 21.89
N LYS A 127 -16.49 7.56 22.91
CA LYS A 127 -16.50 9.03 22.79
C LYS A 127 -15.10 9.56 23.13
N TYR A 128 -14.65 10.62 22.47
CA TYR A 128 -13.38 11.28 22.79
C TYR A 128 -13.55 12.79 22.99
N GLY A 129 -12.72 13.37 23.87
CA GLY A 129 -12.74 14.81 24.12
C GLY A 129 -11.99 15.60 23.05
N ASN A 130 -10.77 15.18 22.73
CA ASN A 130 -9.92 15.81 21.72
C ASN A 130 -9.26 14.77 20.81
N ILE A 131 -8.87 15.20 19.61
CA ILE A 131 -8.14 14.39 18.63
C ILE A 131 -6.90 15.15 18.19
N GLU A 132 -5.75 14.48 18.24
CA GLU A 132 -4.48 14.97 17.70
C GLU A 132 -4.10 14.07 16.54
N MET A 133 -3.75 14.67 15.41
CA MET A 133 -3.25 13.94 14.25
C MET A 133 -1.80 14.34 14.02
N ALA A 134 -0.91 13.36 14.09
CA ALA A 134 0.47 13.51 13.69
C ALA A 134 0.68 12.65 12.46
N ASN A 135 0.91 13.29 11.32
CA ASN A 135 1.54 12.59 10.22
C ASN A 135 3.01 12.45 10.62
N GLY A 136 3.45 11.20 10.85
CA GLY A 136 4.87 10.93 10.88
C GLY A 136 5.45 11.40 9.55
N ALA A 137 6.77 11.66 9.53
CA ALA A 137 7.42 11.92 8.26
C ALA A 137 6.94 10.84 7.29
N SER A 138 6.19 11.25 6.26
CA SER A 138 6.20 10.47 5.03
C SER A 138 7.67 10.17 4.87
N LYS A 139 8.06 8.90 4.74
CA LYS A 139 9.38 8.64 4.26
C LYS A 139 9.38 9.37 2.92
N THR A 140 9.84 10.62 2.92
CA THR A 140 10.25 11.33 1.73
C THR A 140 11.15 10.27 1.18
N MET A 141 10.69 9.61 0.11
CA MET A 141 11.52 8.69 -0.62
C MET A 141 12.71 9.57 -0.91
N SER A 142 13.79 9.35 -0.14
CA SER A 142 15.04 10.06 -0.31
C SER A 142 15.30 9.81 -1.77
N SER A 143 15.14 10.87 -2.57
CA SER A 143 15.27 10.83 -4.00
C SER A 143 16.64 10.24 -4.23
N SER A 144 16.67 9.00 -4.71
CA SER A 144 17.88 8.29 -5.07
C SER A 144 19.00 8.41 -4.02
N GLU A 145 19.07 7.47 -3.07
CA GLU A 145 20.40 6.87 -2.90
C GLU A 145 20.74 6.23 -4.24
N ASN A 146 21.47 7.00 -5.05
CA ASN A 146 22.01 6.63 -6.34
C ASN A 146 22.55 5.21 -6.24
N ILE A 147 21.86 4.27 -6.91
CA ILE A 147 22.54 3.11 -7.47
C ILE A 147 23.45 3.70 -8.55
N LYS A 148 24.63 4.17 -8.12
CA LYS A 148 25.73 4.55 -8.98
C LYS A 148 26.05 3.32 -9.81
N GLY A 149 25.58 3.26 -11.06
CA GLY A 149 26.13 2.32 -12.03
C GLY A 149 25.28 1.89 -13.22
N LEU A 150 23.96 2.03 -13.24
CA LEU A 150 23.17 1.69 -14.43
C LEU A 150 22.20 2.81 -14.81
N ALA A 151 22.39 3.37 -16.01
CA ALA A 151 21.36 4.17 -16.65
C ALA A 151 20.11 3.31 -16.86
N THR A 152 19.02 3.66 -16.16
CA THR A 152 17.75 2.92 -16.13
C THR A 152 16.85 3.21 -17.34
N TYR A 153 17.25 4.18 -18.18
CA TYR A 153 16.61 4.51 -19.43
C TYR A 153 17.64 5.00 -20.45
N GLU A 154 17.23 5.06 -21.72
CA GLU A 154 17.98 5.67 -22.80
C GLU A 154 17.10 6.63 -23.59
N MET A 155 17.71 7.66 -24.17
CA MET A 155 17.01 8.62 -25.01
C MET A 155 17.54 8.56 -26.43
N LYS A 156 16.63 8.57 -27.40
CA LYS A 156 16.95 8.58 -28.83
C LYS A 156 16.09 9.63 -29.53
N LYS A 157 16.72 10.48 -30.35
CA LYS A 157 15.99 11.41 -31.20
C LYS A 157 15.13 10.63 -32.18
N ASN A 158 13.85 10.98 -32.27
CA ASN A 158 12.96 10.44 -33.28
C ASN A 158 12.54 11.57 -34.24
N PRO A 159 13.17 11.67 -35.43
CA PRO A 159 12.87 12.71 -36.42
C PRO A 159 11.43 12.68 -36.95
N SER A 160 10.72 11.55 -36.81
CA SER A 160 9.34 11.40 -37.27
C SER A 160 8.31 11.95 -36.29
N MET A 161 8.70 12.24 -35.05
CA MET A 161 7.79 12.81 -34.06
C MET A 161 7.41 14.24 -34.43
N LYS A 162 6.09 14.46 -34.57
CA LYS A 162 5.50 15.78 -34.77
C LYS A 162 4.85 16.23 -33.46
N GLY A 163 5.00 17.51 -33.09
CA GLY A 163 4.35 18.09 -31.92
C GLY A 163 5.30 18.52 -30.80
N ALA A 164 4.72 18.82 -29.64
CA ALA A 164 5.43 19.38 -28.49
C ALA A 164 5.87 18.33 -27.45
N THR A 165 5.58 17.05 -27.68
CA THR A 165 5.80 15.97 -26.72
C THR A 165 7.08 15.17 -27.00
N GLY A 166 7.55 14.46 -25.97
CA GLY A 166 8.39 13.27 -26.09
C GLY A 166 7.55 12.00 -25.97
N ARG A 167 8.19 10.84 -26.13
CA ARG A 167 7.51 9.54 -26.06
C ARG A 167 8.22 8.63 -25.07
N LEU A 168 7.50 8.18 -24.06
CA LEU A 168 7.97 7.14 -23.14
C LEU A 168 7.66 5.76 -23.72
N ILE A 169 8.65 4.87 -23.69
CA ILE A 169 8.59 3.52 -24.26
C ILE A 169 8.99 2.50 -23.19
N LEU A 170 8.21 1.42 -23.08
CA LEU A 170 8.59 0.21 -22.36
C LEU A 170 8.51 -0.97 -23.32
N GLN A 171 9.68 -1.52 -23.65
CA GLN A 171 9.78 -2.73 -24.45
C GLN A 171 10.03 -3.92 -23.54
N LEU A 172 9.12 -4.87 -23.58
CA LEU A 172 9.21 -6.15 -22.89
C LEU A 172 8.89 -7.27 -23.90
N PRO A 173 9.42 -8.48 -23.71
CA PRO A 173 9.01 -9.67 -24.46
C PRO A 173 7.49 -9.85 -24.51
N ALA A 174 6.99 -10.37 -25.64
CA ALA A 174 5.56 -10.51 -25.91
C ALA A 174 4.84 -11.52 -24.99
N ASP A 175 5.59 -12.35 -24.27
CA ASP A 175 5.12 -13.35 -23.31
C ASP A 175 5.23 -12.90 -21.84
N ALA A 176 5.84 -11.74 -21.56
CA ALA A 176 5.84 -11.15 -20.21
C ALA A 176 4.42 -10.72 -19.82
N GLU A 177 3.89 -11.07 -18.66
CA GLU A 177 2.49 -10.83 -18.30
C GLU A 177 2.10 -9.34 -18.40
N PHE A 178 0.84 -9.11 -18.75
CA PHE A 178 0.23 -7.79 -18.84
C PHE A 178 0.30 -6.99 -17.53
N SER A 179 0.96 -5.82 -17.55
CA SER A 179 0.85 -4.80 -16.50
C SER A 179 0.22 -3.51 -16.98
N MET A 180 -0.55 -2.90 -16.09
CA MET A 180 -0.89 -1.49 -16.16
C MET A 180 0.21 -0.67 -15.47
N ASN A 181 1.03 0.02 -16.25
CA ASN A 181 2.15 0.83 -15.76
C ASN A 181 1.69 2.27 -15.54
N LYS A 182 2.08 2.91 -14.43
CA LYS A 182 1.63 4.27 -14.09
C LYS A 182 2.72 5.30 -14.33
N VAL A 183 2.33 6.51 -14.72
CA VAL A 183 3.21 7.66 -14.84
C VAL A 183 2.72 8.76 -13.92
N LEU A 184 3.61 9.25 -13.08
CA LEU A 184 3.36 10.36 -12.15
C LEU A 184 4.34 11.50 -12.48
N ALA A 185 3.93 12.75 -12.23
CA ALA A 185 4.87 13.85 -12.20
C ALA A 185 5.88 13.63 -11.05
N SER A 186 7.16 13.85 -11.33
CA SER A 186 8.24 13.70 -10.33
C SER A 186 8.01 14.67 -9.17
N GLY A 187 8.21 14.20 -7.93
CA GLY A 187 8.08 15.00 -6.69
C GLY A 187 6.63 15.21 -6.21
N ASP A 188 5.73 15.66 -7.09
CA ASP A 188 4.33 16.00 -6.72
C ASP A 188 3.40 14.78 -6.67
N LYS A 189 3.87 13.61 -7.14
CA LYS A 189 3.12 12.35 -7.24
C LYS A 189 1.77 12.49 -7.97
N LYS A 190 1.57 13.56 -8.76
CA LYS A 190 0.35 13.79 -9.53
C LYS A 190 0.26 12.74 -10.63
N TYR A 191 -0.84 11.99 -10.64
CA TYR A 191 -1.10 10.99 -11.69
C TYR A 191 -1.26 11.68 -13.06
N ILE A 192 -0.48 11.21 -14.03
CA ILE A 192 -0.47 11.72 -15.41
C ILE A 192 -1.20 10.76 -16.33
N GLY A 193 -0.95 9.46 -16.19
CA GLY A 193 -1.56 8.44 -17.04
C GLY A 193 -1.07 7.03 -16.73
N HIS A 194 -1.50 6.09 -17.57
CA HIS A 194 -1.01 4.72 -17.58
C HIS A 194 -0.74 4.25 -19.02
N PHE A 195 0.04 3.18 -19.16
CA PHE A 195 0.30 2.52 -20.44
C PHE A 195 0.53 1.02 -20.20
N PHE A 196 0.26 0.20 -21.22
CA PHE A 196 0.40 -1.24 -21.14
C PHE A 196 1.70 -1.73 -21.78
N ARG A 197 1.97 -3.03 -21.64
CA ARG A 197 3.11 -3.70 -22.26
C ARG A 197 3.08 -3.52 -23.78
N GLY A 198 4.16 -2.95 -24.35
CA GLY A 198 4.28 -2.71 -25.78
C GLY A 198 3.64 -1.41 -26.26
N ASP A 199 2.89 -0.71 -25.39
CA ASP A 199 2.39 0.62 -25.68
C ASP A 199 3.48 1.67 -25.44
N ASN A 200 3.25 2.85 -26.02
CA ASN A 200 4.01 4.04 -25.75
C ASN A 200 3.05 5.17 -25.36
N ILE A 201 3.52 6.10 -24.55
CA ILE A 201 2.74 7.26 -24.13
C ILE A 201 3.46 8.55 -24.50
N GLY A 202 2.74 9.46 -25.16
CA GLY A 202 3.20 10.80 -25.44
C GLY A 202 3.10 11.67 -24.18
N LEU A 203 4.21 12.29 -23.78
CA LEU A 203 4.29 13.12 -22.59
C LEU A 203 4.91 14.47 -22.93
N PHE A 204 4.46 15.54 -22.28
CA PHE A 204 5.15 16.83 -22.39
C PHE A 204 6.55 16.75 -21.76
N PRO A 205 7.50 17.60 -22.19
CA PRO A 205 8.82 17.61 -21.61
C PRO A 205 8.78 17.85 -20.09
N GLY A 206 9.58 17.11 -19.35
CA GLY A 206 9.58 17.13 -17.88
C GLY A 206 10.17 15.86 -17.28
N ASN A 207 10.18 15.78 -15.95
CA ASN A 207 10.64 14.61 -15.21
C ASN A 207 9.45 13.85 -14.62
N TYR A 208 9.50 12.52 -14.73
CA TYR A 208 8.40 11.65 -14.34
C TYR A 208 8.88 10.48 -13.48
N ASP A 209 8.01 9.99 -12.62
CA ASP A 209 8.18 8.72 -11.92
C ASP A 209 7.33 7.66 -12.63
N VAL A 210 8.00 6.61 -13.11
CA VAL A 210 7.38 5.55 -13.91
C VAL A 210 7.30 4.26 -13.09
N TYR A 211 6.09 3.76 -12.88
CA TYR A 211 5.84 2.53 -12.12
C TYR A 211 5.58 1.37 -13.07
N ILE A 212 6.40 0.33 -12.98
CA ILE A 212 6.34 -0.90 -13.76
C ILE A 212 6.22 -2.06 -12.78
N TYR A 213 5.06 -2.72 -12.74
CA TYR A 213 4.78 -3.83 -11.80
C TYR A 213 5.15 -3.50 -10.34
N GLY A 214 4.80 -2.29 -9.88
CA GLY A 214 5.12 -1.82 -8.52
C GLY A 214 6.55 -1.29 -8.33
N ALA A 215 7.49 -1.61 -9.24
CA ALA A 215 8.83 -1.05 -9.23
C ALA A 215 8.84 0.36 -9.84
N ILE A 216 9.63 1.28 -9.28
CA ILE A 216 9.70 2.67 -9.73
C ILE A 216 11.03 2.95 -10.44
N VAL A 217 10.94 3.61 -11.60
CA VAL A 217 12.05 4.33 -12.20
C VAL A 217 11.80 5.82 -11.95
N SER A 218 12.56 6.39 -11.02
CA SER A 218 12.38 7.79 -10.62
C SER A 218 13.07 8.76 -11.56
N ASN A 219 12.53 9.97 -11.64
CA ASN A 219 13.14 11.09 -12.35
C ASN A 219 13.52 10.78 -13.81
N VAL A 220 12.63 10.09 -14.53
CA VAL A 220 12.75 9.81 -15.96
C VAL A 220 12.52 11.10 -16.74
N GLU A 221 13.57 11.55 -17.43
CA GLU A 221 13.50 12.74 -18.27
C GLU A 221 12.79 12.43 -19.60
N ILE A 222 11.79 13.24 -19.93
CA ILE A 222 11.15 13.28 -21.24
C ILE A 222 11.53 14.59 -21.92
N GLN A 223 12.03 14.50 -23.14
CA GLN A 223 12.37 15.65 -23.98
C GLN A 223 11.53 15.68 -25.25
N LYS A 224 11.29 16.90 -25.76
CA LYS A 224 10.54 17.11 -27.00
C LYS A 224 11.22 16.41 -28.17
N GLY A 225 10.46 15.63 -28.94
CA GLY A 225 10.97 14.95 -30.14
C GLY A 225 11.96 13.80 -29.85
N MET A 226 12.06 13.37 -28.59
CA MET A 226 12.85 12.23 -28.17
C MET A 226 11.94 11.06 -27.79
N GLU A 227 12.42 9.86 -28.04
CA GLU A 227 11.95 8.62 -27.44
C GLU A 227 12.81 8.32 -26.21
N THR A 228 12.16 8.13 -25.07
CA THR A 228 12.78 7.70 -23.82
C THR A 228 12.37 6.26 -23.57
N ARG A 229 13.29 5.31 -23.73
CA ARG A 229 13.05 3.88 -23.48
C ARG A 229 13.52 3.52 -22.08
N ILE A 230 12.60 3.02 -21.25
CA ILE A 230 12.97 2.41 -19.96
C ILE A 230 13.64 1.06 -20.25
N LYS A 231 14.82 0.85 -19.68
CA LYS A 231 15.51 -0.43 -19.76
C LYS A 231 14.86 -1.41 -18.80
N ALA A 232 14.47 -2.57 -19.31
CA ALA A 232 13.71 -3.55 -18.57
C ALA A 232 14.00 -4.97 -19.07
N GLY A 233 13.88 -5.94 -18.17
CA GLY A 233 13.99 -7.37 -18.46
C GLY A 233 12.77 -8.14 -17.95
N VAL A 234 12.84 -9.46 -18.00
CA VAL A 234 11.78 -10.35 -17.54
C VAL A 234 12.28 -11.22 -16.39
N LEU A 235 11.51 -11.26 -15.31
CA LEU A 235 11.62 -12.27 -14.27
C LEU A 235 10.68 -13.43 -14.61
N ASN A 236 11.21 -14.61 -14.86
CA ASN A 236 10.43 -15.82 -15.13
C ASN A 236 10.38 -16.70 -13.88
N LEU A 237 9.23 -16.69 -13.21
CA LEU A 237 8.91 -17.53 -12.07
C LEU A 237 8.38 -18.87 -12.58
N THR A 238 9.13 -19.94 -12.33
CA THR A 238 8.89 -21.23 -13.00
C THR A 238 7.96 -22.18 -12.26
N ASP A 239 7.78 -22.00 -10.95
CA ASP A 239 6.97 -22.88 -10.11
C ASP A 239 5.66 -22.23 -9.62
N ALA A 240 4.80 -23.03 -9.00
CA ALA A 240 3.48 -22.60 -8.50
C ALA A 240 3.50 -22.03 -7.06
N LEU A 241 4.63 -21.47 -6.62
CA LEU A 241 4.80 -20.93 -5.26
C LEU A 241 4.44 -19.45 -5.16
N LEU A 242 4.45 -18.97 -3.92
CA LEU A 242 4.25 -17.56 -3.58
C LEU A 242 5.59 -16.85 -3.51
N TYR A 243 5.77 -15.83 -4.34
CA TYR A 243 6.97 -15.01 -4.42
C TYR A 243 6.70 -13.61 -3.88
N ARG A 244 7.65 -13.07 -3.14
CA ARG A 244 7.71 -11.65 -2.78
C ARG A 244 8.92 -11.04 -3.43
N VAL A 245 8.70 -10.03 -4.27
CA VAL A 245 9.78 -9.29 -4.92
C VAL A 245 9.99 -8.00 -4.14
N TYR A 246 11.25 -7.75 -3.79
CA TYR A 246 11.71 -6.53 -3.13
C TYR A 246 12.54 -5.74 -4.13
N GLY A 247 12.33 -4.43 -4.14
CA GLY A 247 12.99 -3.52 -5.05
C GLY A 247 14.49 -3.40 -4.75
N PRO A 248 15.22 -2.61 -5.55
CA PRO A 248 16.69 -2.60 -5.54
C PRO A 248 17.40 -2.17 -4.27
N ASN A 249 16.66 -1.67 -3.28
CA ASN A 249 17.19 -1.33 -1.96
C ASN A 249 16.95 -2.44 -0.91
N GLY A 250 16.39 -3.58 -1.31
CA GLY A 250 16.03 -4.71 -0.43
C GLY A 250 14.93 -4.43 0.60
N LYS A 251 14.33 -3.22 0.57
CA LYS A 251 13.44 -2.72 1.64
C LYS A 251 12.05 -2.34 1.14
N THR A 252 11.90 -1.94 -0.11
CA THR A 252 10.60 -1.63 -0.70
C THR A 252 10.01 -2.87 -1.34
N TRP A 253 8.92 -3.38 -0.78
CA TRP A 253 8.14 -4.45 -1.41
C TRP A 253 7.57 -3.95 -2.74
N VAL A 254 7.88 -4.67 -3.81
CA VAL A 254 7.44 -4.36 -5.17
C VAL A 254 6.05 -4.95 -5.38
N GLU A 255 5.89 -6.25 -5.13
CA GLU A 255 4.61 -6.96 -5.27
C GLU A 255 4.73 -8.41 -4.72
N MET A 256 3.61 -9.12 -4.61
CA MET A 256 3.53 -10.56 -4.34
C MET A 256 2.88 -11.27 -5.52
N PHE A 257 3.50 -12.35 -5.97
CA PHE A 257 3.07 -13.11 -7.13
C PHE A 257 2.87 -14.57 -6.76
N LYS A 258 1.90 -15.22 -7.41
CA LYS A 258 1.82 -16.68 -7.45
C LYS A 258 2.25 -17.12 -8.84
N GLY A 259 3.28 -17.95 -8.94
CA GLY A 259 3.75 -18.48 -10.22
C GLY A 259 2.89 -19.64 -10.74
N PRO A 260 3.24 -20.22 -11.91
CA PRO A 260 4.29 -19.77 -12.81
C PRO A 260 3.90 -18.48 -13.56
N LYS A 261 4.86 -17.57 -13.77
CA LYS A 261 4.59 -16.23 -14.31
C LYS A 261 5.84 -15.54 -14.85
N LYS A 262 5.71 -14.85 -15.99
CA LYS A 262 6.75 -13.96 -16.54
C LYS A 262 6.40 -12.50 -16.23
N ILE A 263 7.30 -11.73 -15.62
CA ILE A 263 7.01 -10.38 -15.12
C ILE A 263 8.04 -9.41 -15.67
N GLY A 264 7.59 -8.33 -16.29
CA GLY A 264 8.49 -7.26 -16.73
C GLY A 264 8.93 -6.38 -15.55
N LEU A 265 10.23 -6.20 -15.38
CA LEU A 265 10.80 -5.34 -14.34
C LEU A 265 11.87 -4.40 -14.94
N PRO A 266 12.01 -3.17 -14.43
CA PRO A 266 13.15 -2.32 -14.76
C PRO A 266 14.49 -3.02 -14.48
N VAL A 267 15.54 -2.60 -15.18
CA VAL A 267 16.89 -3.09 -14.87
C VAL A 267 17.31 -2.73 -13.45
N GLY A 268 17.92 -3.68 -12.75
CA GLY A 268 18.33 -3.52 -11.35
C GLY A 268 18.53 -4.86 -10.66
N THR A 269 19.09 -4.81 -9.46
CA THR A 269 19.13 -5.96 -8.55
C THR A 269 17.82 -5.99 -7.77
N TYR A 270 17.24 -7.16 -7.55
CA TYR A 270 16.02 -7.35 -6.76
C TYR A 270 16.23 -8.50 -5.79
N SER A 271 15.66 -8.42 -4.59
CA SER A 271 15.63 -9.57 -3.67
C SER A 271 14.30 -10.30 -3.83
N ILE A 272 14.31 -11.62 -3.85
CA ILE A 272 13.10 -12.46 -3.96
C ILE A 272 13.03 -13.42 -2.78
N SER A 273 11.87 -13.51 -2.13
CA SER A 273 11.57 -14.52 -1.10
C SER A 273 10.49 -15.47 -1.60
N VAL A 274 10.69 -16.77 -1.38
CA VAL A 274 9.74 -17.85 -1.72
C VAL A 274 9.05 -18.33 -0.44
N ASN A 275 7.71 -18.36 -0.43
CA ASN A 275 6.89 -18.84 0.70
C ASN A 275 7.27 -18.24 2.07
N ASN A 276 7.72 -16.98 2.10
CA ASN A 276 8.20 -16.27 3.30
C ASN A 276 9.51 -16.84 3.88
N GLY A 277 10.25 -17.62 3.10
CA GLY A 277 11.56 -18.14 3.44
C GLY A 277 12.68 -17.14 3.18
N GLN A 278 13.89 -17.66 2.99
CA GLN A 278 15.08 -16.86 2.72
C GLN A 278 14.94 -16.02 1.45
N THR A 279 15.63 -14.89 1.44
CA THR A 279 15.72 -13.98 0.29
C THR A 279 16.94 -14.32 -0.55
N GLN A 280 16.78 -14.32 -1.87
CA GLN A 280 17.86 -14.42 -2.84
C GLN A 280 17.87 -13.19 -3.74
N ASP A 281 19.05 -12.63 -3.98
CA ASP A 281 19.21 -11.52 -4.91
C ASP A 281 19.33 -12.02 -6.35
N ILE A 282 18.66 -11.32 -7.27
CA ILE A 282 18.71 -11.54 -8.70
C ILE A 282 19.00 -10.23 -9.43
N ALA A 283 19.62 -10.31 -10.60
CA ALA A 283 19.82 -9.16 -11.47
C ALA A 283 18.87 -9.24 -12.66
N ILE A 284 18.10 -8.17 -12.88
CA ILE A 284 17.32 -7.93 -14.08
C ILE A 284 18.14 -7.07 -15.02
N LYS A 285 18.31 -7.54 -16.26
CA LYS A 285 19.09 -6.87 -17.31
C LYS A 285 18.20 -6.52 -18.48
N ASP A 286 18.66 -5.56 -19.28
CA ASP A 286 17.88 -4.99 -20.36
C ASP A 286 17.66 -6.01 -21.48
N GLY A 287 16.40 -6.31 -21.78
CA GLY A 287 16.01 -7.27 -22.82
C GLY A 287 16.28 -8.74 -22.51
N GLU A 288 16.82 -9.06 -21.33
CA GLU A 288 17.10 -10.45 -20.91
C GLU A 288 15.96 -11.03 -20.06
N GLU A 289 15.84 -12.35 -20.09
CA GLU A 289 15.00 -13.12 -19.16
C GLU A 289 15.89 -13.74 -18.06
N THR A 290 15.47 -13.57 -16.82
CA THR A 290 16.11 -14.13 -15.63
C THR A 290 15.17 -15.17 -15.02
N GLU A 291 15.61 -16.43 -14.99
CA GLU A 291 14.86 -17.52 -14.35
C GLU A 291 15.00 -17.49 -12.83
N PHE A 292 13.91 -17.85 -12.14
CA PHE A 292 13.86 -18.03 -10.69
C PHE A 292 12.87 -19.13 -10.29
#